data_AF-A0A5B8L629-F1
#
_entry.id   AF-A0A5B8L629-F1
#
_cell.length_a   1.000
_cell.length_b   1.000
_cell.length_c   1.000
_cell.angle_alpha   90.00
_cell.angle_beta   90.00
_cell.angle_gamma   90.00
#
_symmetry.space_group_name_H-M   'P 1'
#
loop_
_entity.id
_entity.type
_entity.pdbx_description
1 polymer ?
#
loop_
_entity_poly.entity_id
_entity_poly.type
_entity_poly.pdbx_seq_one_letter_code
_entity_poly.pdbx_strand_id
1 'polypeptide(L)'
;MRNLLPPVLAVLAFGLSPAAASDRDVAFFKSVRGEWVGPGEIVAGKYKGTKFTCTLTGDTHDSKIGMKLDGNCRVGVFSQRMSATIERRGKGYRGTFLDGAAGKGLDIVGGTVSSTRVVMSLNRDKLKGAMLARMRGKDAMNVTVSVRVDKELVPVIGMNLKRVDAAPVGALSRK
;
A
#
# COMPACT_ATOMS: atom_id res chain seq x y z
N MET A 1 48.62 42.39 33.73
CA MET A 1 48.29 41.52 32.57
C MET A 1 47.43 40.36 33.06
N ARG A 2 46.13 40.37 32.79
CA ARG A 2 45.23 39.21 32.96
C ARG A 2 44.27 39.19 31.77
N ASN A 3 44.34 38.10 31.02
CA ASN A 3 43.74 37.92 29.70
C ASN A 3 42.22 37.77 29.71
N LEU A 4 41.63 38.13 28.56
CA LEU A 4 40.25 37.94 28.11
C LEU A 4 39.80 36.46 28.14
N LEU A 5 38.49 36.24 28.32
CA LEU A 5 37.75 35.18 27.64
C LEU A 5 36.26 35.57 27.49
N PRO A 6 35.66 35.59 26.28
CA PRO A 6 34.22 35.75 26.12
C PRO A 6 33.49 34.39 26.21
N PRO A 7 32.24 34.34 26.72
CA PRO A 7 31.49 33.08 26.77
C PRO A 7 30.92 32.77 25.38
N VAL A 8 31.30 31.62 24.82
CA VAL A 8 30.70 31.07 23.60
C VAL A 8 29.34 30.46 23.97
N LEU A 9 28.25 31.08 23.51
CA LEU A 9 26.91 30.49 23.59
C LEU A 9 26.82 29.34 22.57
N ALA A 10 26.85 28.10 23.05
CA ALA A 10 26.61 26.92 22.23
C ALA A 10 25.09 26.78 21.95
N VAL A 11 24.68 27.02 20.72
CA VAL A 11 23.32 26.73 20.25
C VAL A 11 23.20 25.21 20.03
N LEU A 12 22.53 24.52 20.95
CA LEU A 12 22.14 23.12 20.79
C LEU A 12 21.02 23.03 19.75
N ALA A 13 21.39 22.78 18.49
CA ALA A 13 20.44 22.39 17.46
C ALA A 13 19.92 20.97 17.76
N PHE A 14 18.73 20.86 18.34
CA PHE A 14 17.99 19.60 18.42
C PHE A 14 17.63 19.15 16.99
N GLY A 15 18.43 18.25 16.43
CA GLY A 15 18.10 17.58 15.18
C GLY A 15 16.84 16.73 15.34
N LEU A 16 15.79 17.05 14.59
CA LEU A 16 14.63 16.15 14.45
C LEU A 16 15.09 14.88 13.72
N SER A 17 15.28 13.80 14.48
CA SER A 17 15.64 12.49 13.95
C SER A 17 14.55 11.91 13.04
N PRO A 18 14.85 11.51 11.79
CA PRO A 18 13.89 10.95 10.84
C PRO A 18 13.46 9.49 11.13
N ALA A 19 13.83 8.93 12.29
CA ALA A 19 13.61 7.52 12.65
C ALA A 19 12.12 7.13 12.68
N ALA A 20 11.25 8.00 13.22
CA ALA A 20 9.84 7.70 13.46
C ALA A 20 9.01 7.44 12.18
N ALA A 21 9.44 7.94 11.02
CA ALA A 21 8.77 7.68 9.74
C ALA A 21 9.05 6.26 9.22
N SER A 22 10.29 5.78 9.40
CA SER A 22 10.69 4.44 8.96
C SER A 22 9.91 3.34 9.69
N ASP A 23 9.69 3.51 10.99
CA ASP A 23 9.00 2.51 11.80
C ASP A 23 7.52 2.35 11.45
N ARG A 24 6.86 3.47 11.11
CA ARG A 24 5.44 3.48 10.70
C ARG A 24 5.24 2.78 9.37
N ASP A 25 6.14 2.99 8.42
CA ASP A 25 6.10 2.35 7.11
C ASP A 25 6.24 0.84 7.24
N VAL A 26 7.23 0.40 8.02
CA VAL A 26 7.51 -1.00 8.29
C VAL A 26 6.32 -1.67 8.96
N ALA A 27 5.65 -1.00 9.92
CA ALA A 27 4.47 -1.54 10.59
C ALA A 27 3.33 -1.83 9.60
N PHE A 28 3.03 -0.89 8.70
CA PHE A 28 2.00 -1.11 7.68
C PHE A 28 2.40 -2.23 6.72
N PHE A 29 3.61 -2.20 6.15
CA PHE A 29 4.04 -3.20 5.17
C PHE A 29 4.06 -4.61 5.76
N LYS A 30 4.48 -4.77 7.01
CA LYS A 30 4.38 -6.04 7.73
C LYS A 30 2.94 -6.50 7.94
N SER A 31 2.00 -5.58 8.16
CA SER A 31 0.58 -5.92 8.38
C SER A 31 -0.10 -6.48 7.13
N VAL A 32 0.43 -6.21 5.94
CA VAL A 32 -0.12 -6.73 4.68
C VAL A 32 0.28 -8.17 4.39
N ARG A 33 1.37 -8.69 5.00
CA ARG A 33 1.80 -10.08 4.78
C ARG A 33 0.67 -11.08 5.02
N GLY A 34 0.56 -12.10 4.18
CA GLY A 34 -0.39 -13.19 4.31
C GLY A 34 -1.41 -13.31 3.17
N GLU A 35 -2.34 -14.25 3.30
CA GLU A 35 -3.34 -14.54 2.27
C GLU A 35 -4.62 -13.74 2.48
N TRP A 36 -5.11 -13.12 1.41
CA TRP A 36 -6.27 -12.23 1.40
C TRP A 36 -7.30 -12.66 0.37
N VAL A 37 -8.55 -12.79 0.79
CA VAL A 37 -9.67 -13.11 -0.10
C VAL A 37 -10.82 -12.16 0.14
N GLY A 38 -11.46 -11.69 -0.92
CA GLY A 38 -12.73 -11.00 -0.74
C GLY A 38 -13.33 -10.37 -2.00
N PRO A 39 -14.56 -9.86 -1.87
CA PRO A 39 -15.26 -9.25 -2.98
C PRO A 39 -14.71 -7.87 -3.33
N GLY A 40 -14.82 -7.53 -4.60
CA GLY A 40 -14.69 -6.18 -5.10
C GLY A 40 -15.75 -5.85 -6.15
N GLU A 41 -15.87 -4.57 -6.43
CA GLU A 41 -16.85 -4.03 -7.36
C GLU A 41 -16.27 -2.85 -8.13
N ILE A 42 -16.62 -2.76 -9.41
CA ILE A 42 -16.42 -1.55 -10.21
C ILE A 42 -17.55 -0.57 -9.86
N VAL A 43 -17.21 0.57 -9.25
CA VAL A 43 -18.20 1.50 -8.68
C VAL A 43 -18.57 2.66 -9.61
N ALA A 44 -17.78 2.88 -10.67
CA ALA A 44 -18.00 3.95 -11.65
C ALA A 44 -17.56 3.55 -13.07
N GLY A 45 -18.02 4.32 -14.06
CA GLY A 45 -17.69 4.11 -15.48
C GLY A 45 -18.56 3.06 -16.18
N LYS A 46 -18.17 2.70 -17.42
CA LYS A 46 -18.93 1.78 -18.30
C LYS A 46 -19.23 0.42 -17.67
N TYR A 47 -18.35 -0.06 -16.81
CA TYR A 47 -18.43 -1.38 -16.19
C TYR A 47 -18.97 -1.34 -14.75
N LYS A 48 -19.61 -0.25 -14.34
CA LYS A 48 -20.20 -0.10 -13.00
C LYS A 48 -21.13 -1.27 -12.65
N GLY A 49 -21.04 -1.76 -11.41
CA GLY A 49 -21.81 -2.89 -10.90
C GLY A 49 -21.19 -4.26 -11.19
N THR A 50 -20.09 -4.31 -11.96
CA THR A 50 -19.35 -5.55 -12.16
C THR A 50 -18.72 -5.98 -10.85
N LYS A 51 -19.14 -7.15 -10.34
CA LYS A 51 -18.61 -7.77 -9.13
C LYS A 51 -17.53 -8.80 -9.48
N PHE A 52 -16.53 -8.87 -8.63
CA PHE A 52 -15.44 -9.83 -8.74
C PHE A 52 -14.99 -10.29 -7.35
N THR A 53 -14.28 -11.42 -7.30
CA THR A 53 -13.65 -11.91 -6.07
C THR A 53 -12.15 -12.01 -6.29
N CYS A 54 -11.37 -11.41 -5.40
CA CYS A 54 -9.92 -11.48 -5.45
C CYS A 54 -9.38 -12.49 -4.44
N THR A 55 -8.30 -13.17 -4.83
CA THR A 55 -7.40 -13.94 -3.97
C THR A 55 -6.01 -13.38 -4.18
N LEU A 56 -5.42 -12.80 -3.13
CA LEU A 56 -4.18 -12.05 -3.17
C LEU A 56 -3.25 -12.48 -2.03
N THR A 57 -1.97 -12.65 -2.33
CA THR A 57 -0.90 -12.90 -1.38
C THR A 57 -0.16 -11.58 -1.12
N GLY A 58 -0.11 -11.18 0.14
CA GLY A 58 0.69 -10.06 0.60
C GLY A 58 2.07 -10.53 1.08
N ASP A 59 3.11 -9.80 0.72
CA ASP A 59 4.48 -10.08 1.15
C ASP A 59 5.29 -8.79 1.40
N THR A 60 6.41 -8.89 2.09
CA THR A 60 7.39 -7.81 2.27
C THR A 60 8.68 -8.13 1.52
N HIS A 61 9.38 -7.10 1.04
CA HIS A 61 10.69 -7.32 0.45
C HIS A 61 11.74 -7.55 1.54
N ASP A 62 12.52 -8.63 1.45
CA ASP A 62 13.52 -9.00 2.48
C ASP A 62 14.64 -7.95 2.64
N SER A 63 15.04 -7.30 1.54
CA SER A 63 16.17 -6.37 1.51
C SER A 63 15.77 -4.90 1.41
N LYS A 64 14.46 -4.59 1.34
CA LYS A 64 13.96 -3.22 1.12
C LYS A 64 12.72 -2.96 1.96
N ILE A 65 12.58 -1.72 2.44
CA ILE A 65 11.34 -1.28 3.07
C ILE A 65 10.27 -1.17 1.98
N GLY A 66 9.33 -2.10 1.95
CA GLY A 66 8.29 -2.18 0.93
C GLY A 66 7.35 -3.36 1.12
N MET A 67 6.38 -3.47 0.22
CA MET A 67 5.40 -4.54 0.20
C MET A 67 5.02 -4.93 -1.23
N LYS A 68 4.53 -6.15 -1.38
CA LYS A 68 3.89 -6.65 -2.57
C LYS A 68 2.50 -7.19 -2.19
N LEU A 69 1.50 -6.98 -3.03
CA LEU A 69 0.20 -7.64 -2.94
C LEU A 69 -0.11 -8.22 -4.31
N ASP A 70 -0.35 -9.53 -4.39
CA ASP A 70 -0.19 -10.27 -5.63
C ASP A 70 -1.18 -11.42 -5.75
N GLY A 71 -1.99 -11.45 -6.79
CA GLY A 71 -2.83 -12.61 -7.09
C GLY A 71 -3.79 -12.32 -8.22
N ASN A 72 -4.99 -12.89 -8.14
CA ASN A 72 -5.97 -12.83 -9.23
C ASN A 72 -7.35 -12.39 -8.73
N CYS A 73 -8.09 -11.67 -9.58
CA CYS A 73 -9.48 -11.31 -9.38
C CYS A 73 -10.35 -11.97 -10.46
N ARG A 74 -11.40 -12.67 -10.03
CA ARG A 74 -12.28 -13.48 -10.88
C ARG A 74 -13.62 -12.77 -11.10
N VAL A 75 -14.07 -12.70 -12.35
CA VAL A 75 -15.41 -12.25 -12.78
C VAL A 75 -16.07 -13.41 -13.52
N GLY A 76 -17.05 -14.06 -12.89
CA GLY A 76 -17.70 -15.23 -13.49
C GLY A 76 -16.70 -16.37 -13.75
N VAL A 77 -16.42 -16.67 -15.02
CA VAL A 77 -15.40 -17.68 -15.44
C VAL A 77 -14.04 -17.07 -15.79
N PHE A 78 -13.95 -15.75 -15.90
CA PHE A 78 -12.72 -15.07 -16.29
C PHE A 78 -11.89 -14.70 -15.06
N SER A 79 -10.58 -14.87 -15.17
CA SER A 79 -9.61 -14.50 -14.13
C SER A 79 -8.66 -13.45 -14.69
N GLN A 80 -8.40 -12.38 -13.93
CA GLN A 80 -7.46 -11.34 -14.28
C GLN A 80 -6.43 -11.16 -13.18
N ARG A 81 -5.20 -10.86 -13.59
CA ARG A 81 -4.11 -10.58 -12.65
C ARG A 81 -4.35 -9.27 -11.91
N MET A 82 -4.08 -9.26 -10.62
CA MET A 82 -4.10 -8.08 -9.76
C MET A 82 -2.83 -8.05 -8.91
N SER A 83 -2.02 -7.01 -9.08
CA SER A 83 -0.74 -6.84 -8.39
C SER A 83 -0.51 -5.40 -7.97
N ALA A 84 0.19 -5.20 -6.87
CA ALA A 84 0.75 -3.92 -6.45
C ALA A 84 2.08 -4.15 -5.75
N THR A 85 3.14 -3.49 -6.21
CA THR A 85 4.46 -3.51 -5.58
C THR A 85 4.80 -2.09 -5.16
N ILE A 86 5.17 -1.90 -3.89
CA ILE A 86 5.53 -0.60 -3.31
C ILE A 86 6.88 -0.75 -2.64
N GLU A 87 7.83 0.11 -2.99
CA GLU A 87 9.13 0.17 -2.36
C GLU A 87 9.46 1.61 -1.97
N ARG A 88 10.05 1.78 -0.78
CA ARG A 88 10.60 3.06 -0.35
C ARG A 88 11.84 3.39 -1.19
N ARG A 89 11.95 4.64 -1.62
CA ARG A 89 13.08 5.19 -2.38
C ARG A 89 13.38 6.61 -1.89
N GLY A 90 14.50 6.75 -1.17
CA GLY A 90 14.87 8.01 -0.53
C GLY A 90 13.77 8.48 0.42
N LYS A 91 13.21 9.68 0.16
CA LYS A 91 12.13 10.28 0.96
C LYS A 91 10.71 9.88 0.50
N GLY A 92 10.56 9.10 -0.56
CA GLY A 92 9.25 8.75 -1.14
C GLY A 92 9.09 7.27 -1.43
N TYR A 93 8.09 6.94 -2.24
CA TYR A 93 7.78 5.57 -2.66
C TYR A 93 7.71 5.47 -4.18
N ARG A 94 8.10 4.31 -4.70
CA ARG A 94 7.95 3.94 -6.10
C ARG A 94 7.44 2.52 -6.21
N GLY A 95 6.98 2.14 -7.39
CA GLY A 95 6.63 0.76 -7.69
C GLY A 95 5.61 0.69 -8.82
N THR A 96 4.80 -0.36 -8.82
CA THR A 96 3.87 -0.65 -9.91
C THR A 96 2.52 -1.08 -9.36
N PHE A 97 1.46 -0.69 -10.05
CA PHE A 97 0.14 -1.32 -9.95
C PHE A 97 -0.11 -2.09 -11.24
N LEU A 98 -0.62 -3.32 -11.11
CA LEU A 98 -0.60 -4.35 -12.14
C LEU A 98 0.84 -4.59 -12.62
N ASP A 99 1.16 -4.18 -13.85
CA ASP A 99 2.48 -4.35 -14.46
C ASP A 99 3.19 -3.02 -14.72
N GLY A 100 2.74 -1.93 -14.08
CA GLY A 100 3.26 -0.59 -14.33
C GLY A 100 2.94 -0.05 -15.73
N ALA A 101 3.46 1.12 -16.05
CA ALA A 101 3.25 1.77 -17.34
C ALA A 101 3.89 1.00 -18.51
N ALA A 102 4.93 0.20 -18.24
CA ALA A 102 5.56 -0.70 -19.23
C ALA A 102 4.61 -1.84 -19.68
N GLY A 103 3.63 -2.22 -18.85
CA GLY A 103 2.63 -3.22 -19.18
C GLY A 103 1.23 -2.62 -19.31
N LYS A 104 0.24 -3.28 -18.69
CA LYS A 104 -1.18 -2.84 -18.68
C LYS A 104 -1.56 -2.04 -17.44
N GLY A 105 -0.58 -1.71 -16.60
CA GLY A 105 -0.76 -1.10 -15.29
C GLY A 105 -0.52 0.41 -15.23
N LEU A 106 -0.23 0.89 -14.03
CA LEU A 106 0.18 2.27 -13.74
C LEU A 106 1.39 2.25 -12.81
N ASP A 107 2.25 3.26 -12.95
CA ASP A 107 3.39 3.41 -12.05
C ASP A 107 2.96 4.07 -10.75
N ILE A 108 3.54 3.60 -9.65
CA ILE A 108 3.49 4.28 -8.36
C ILE A 108 4.63 5.29 -8.34
N VAL A 109 4.29 6.57 -8.31
CA VAL A 109 5.27 7.68 -8.40
C VAL A 109 5.45 8.45 -7.10
N GLY A 110 4.67 8.10 -6.08
CA GLY A 110 4.73 8.71 -4.75
C GLY A 110 3.59 8.23 -3.87
N GLY A 111 3.57 8.70 -2.63
CA GLY A 111 2.51 8.33 -1.70
C GLY A 111 2.85 8.72 -0.26
N THR A 112 1.92 8.40 0.62
CA THR A 112 2.03 8.60 2.06
C THR A 112 1.65 7.30 2.76
N VAL A 113 2.45 6.91 3.75
CA VAL A 113 2.20 5.73 4.57
C VAL A 113 1.96 6.16 6.01
N SER A 114 1.05 5.43 6.66
CA SER A 114 0.75 5.54 8.08
C SER A 114 0.57 4.12 8.63
N SER A 115 0.53 3.96 9.95
CA SER A 115 0.47 2.63 10.60
C SER A 115 -0.68 1.73 10.13
N THR A 116 -1.79 2.29 9.66
CA THR A 116 -2.99 1.52 9.25
C THR A 116 -3.47 1.81 7.84
N ARG A 117 -2.82 2.72 7.10
CA ARG A 117 -3.28 3.17 5.80
C ARG A 117 -2.12 3.62 4.92
N VAL A 118 -2.23 3.32 3.63
CA VAL A 118 -1.38 3.86 2.56
C VAL A 118 -2.20 4.54 1.49
N VAL A 119 -1.68 5.64 0.96
CA VAL A 119 -2.20 6.32 -0.23
C VAL A 119 -1.06 6.44 -1.22
N MET A 120 -1.21 5.85 -2.40
CA MET A 120 -0.21 5.85 -3.47
C MET A 120 -0.74 6.62 -4.67
N SER A 121 0.09 7.48 -5.24
CA SER A 121 -0.20 8.20 -6.48
C SER A 121 0.13 7.31 -7.67
N LEU A 122 -0.86 7.11 -8.55
CA LEU A 122 -0.74 6.31 -9.76
C LEU A 122 -0.58 7.22 -10.97
N ASN A 123 0.30 6.87 -11.88
CA ASN A 123 0.54 7.62 -13.11
C ASN A 123 0.82 6.71 -14.31
N ARG A 124 0.18 7.03 -15.43
CA ARG A 124 0.53 6.52 -16.77
C ARG A 124 0.16 7.58 -17.80
N ASP A 125 1.16 8.23 -18.39
CA ASP A 125 0.98 9.31 -19.37
C ASP A 125 -0.02 10.38 -18.88
N LYS A 126 -1.23 10.41 -19.45
CA LYS A 126 -2.31 11.34 -19.10
C LYS A 126 -3.23 10.81 -17.99
N LEU A 127 -3.21 9.50 -17.73
CA LEU A 127 -4.03 8.87 -16.70
C LEU A 127 -3.36 9.01 -15.34
N LYS A 128 -4.00 9.78 -14.46
CA LYS A 128 -3.57 9.98 -13.07
C LYS A 128 -4.58 9.32 -12.15
N GLY A 129 -4.13 8.77 -11.04
CA GLY A 129 -5.02 8.12 -10.08
C GLY A 129 -4.42 8.05 -8.68
N ALA A 130 -5.16 7.40 -7.80
CA ALA A 130 -4.71 7.11 -6.44
C ALA A 130 -5.18 5.73 -6.02
N MET A 131 -4.33 5.01 -5.30
CA MET A 131 -4.70 3.79 -4.60
C MET A 131 -4.68 4.07 -3.10
N LEU A 132 -5.76 3.73 -2.42
CA LEU A 132 -5.88 3.76 -0.97
C LEU A 132 -6.02 2.32 -0.48
N ALA A 133 -5.13 1.86 0.38
CA ALA A 133 -5.33 0.62 1.13
C ALA A 133 -5.36 0.94 2.63
N ARG A 134 -6.33 0.38 3.35
CA ARG A 134 -6.53 0.61 4.78
C ARG A 134 -6.81 -0.69 5.51
N MET A 135 -6.04 -0.96 6.55
CA MET A 135 -6.29 -2.05 7.49
C MET A 135 -7.48 -1.70 8.40
N ARG A 136 -8.34 -2.68 8.63
CA ARG A 136 -9.46 -2.67 9.58
C ARG A 136 -9.20 -3.79 10.59
N GLY A 137 -8.45 -3.46 11.64
CA GLY A 137 -7.92 -4.49 12.53
C GLY A 137 -6.83 -5.33 11.85
N LYS A 138 -6.64 -6.56 12.31
CA LYS A 138 -5.56 -7.46 11.86
C LYS A 138 -5.89 -8.22 10.57
N ASP A 139 -7.18 -8.46 10.34
CA ASP A 139 -7.65 -9.48 9.39
C ASP A 139 -8.63 -8.95 8.34
N ALA A 140 -8.79 -7.64 8.25
CA ALA A 140 -9.59 -7.01 7.20
C ALA A 140 -8.83 -5.84 6.56
N MET A 141 -8.96 -5.71 5.25
CA MET A 141 -8.35 -4.64 4.47
C MET A 141 -9.35 -4.10 3.46
N ASN A 142 -9.52 -2.79 3.41
CA ASN A 142 -10.24 -2.11 2.34
C ASN A 142 -9.24 -1.56 1.33
N VAL A 143 -9.50 -1.75 0.05
CA VAL A 143 -8.72 -1.14 -1.03
C VAL A 143 -9.66 -0.34 -1.93
N THR A 144 -9.23 0.86 -2.33
CA THR A 144 -9.95 1.71 -3.28
C THR A 144 -8.97 2.24 -4.31
N VAL A 145 -9.29 2.04 -5.59
CA VAL A 145 -8.56 2.64 -6.71
C VAL A 145 -9.43 3.73 -7.30
N SER A 146 -8.85 4.92 -7.44
CA SER A 146 -9.50 6.11 -7.99
C SER A 146 -8.72 6.61 -9.19
N VAL A 147 -9.43 7.17 -10.16
CA VAL A 147 -8.83 7.88 -11.30
C VAL A 147 -9.18 9.35 -11.21
N ARG A 148 -8.29 10.20 -11.71
CA ARG A 148 -8.54 11.64 -11.80
C ARG A 148 -9.39 11.91 -13.04
N VAL A 149 -10.54 12.54 -12.83
CA VAL A 149 -11.38 13.11 -13.87
C VAL A 149 -11.43 14.61 -13.59
N ASP A 150 -10.97 15.41 -14.54
CA ASP A 150 -10.75 16.85 -14.36
C ASP A 150 -9.90 17.17 -13.12
N LYS A 151 -10.52 17.78 -12.10
CA LYS A 151 -9.86 18.18 -10.85
C LYS A 151 -10.21 17.25 -9.68
N GLU A 152 -11.00 16.21 -9.91
CA GLU A 152 -11.55 15.34 -8.87
C GLU A 152 -11.00 13.91 -8.97
N LEU A 153 -10.87 13.24 -7.82
CA LEU A 153 -10.56 11.81 -7.76
C LEU A 153 -11.87 11.04 -7.62
N VAL A 154 -12.20 10.28 -8.66
CA VAL A 154 -13.41 9.46 -8.70
C VAL A 154 -13.02 8.02 -8.39
N PRO A 155 -13.57 7.40 -7.32
CA PRO A 155 -13.34 5.99 -7.04
C PRO A 155 -13.94 5.16 -8.19
N VAL A 156 -13.17 4.21 -8.70
CA VAL A 156 -13.59 3.32 -9.80
C VAL A 156 -13.62 1.86 -9.39
N ILE A 157 -12.80 1.47 -8.41
CA ILE A 157 -12.74 0.09 -7.91
C ILE A 157 -12.70 0.13 -6.39
N GLY A 158 -13.56 -0.67 -5.76
CA GLY A 158 -13.54 -0.94 -4.31
C GLY A 158 -13.38 -2.42 -4.02
N MET A 159 -12.61 -2.77 -2.99
CA MET A 159 -12.40 -4.15 -2.54
C MET A 159 -12.45 -4.24 -1.02
N ASN A 160 -13.05 -5.31 -0.51
CA ASN A 160 -13.08 -5.66 0.91
C ASN A 160 -12.45 -7.04 1.06
N LEU A 161 -11.24 -7.09 1.60
CA LEU A 161 -10.45 -8.31 1.72
C LEU A 161 -10.44 -8.78 3.16
N LYS A 162 -10.52 -10.09 3.36
CA LYS A 162 -10.34 -10.78 4.63
C LYS A 162 -9.09 -11.64 4.58
N ARG A 163 -8.36 -11.69 5.69
CA ARG A 163 -7.23 -12.58 5.85
C ARG A 163 -7.72 -14.03 6.03
N VAL A 164 -7.07 -14.99 5.37
CA VAL A 164 -7.48 -16.41 5.39
C VAL A 164 -6.37 -17.39 5.78
N ASP A 165 -5.13 -16.93 5.91
CA ASP A 165 -4.00 -17.75 6.39
C ASP A 165 -3.93 -17.87 7.92
N ALA A 166 -4.78 -17.13 8.64
CA ALA A 166 -4.99 -17.30 10.07
C ALA A 166 -5.86 -18.54 10.36
N ALA A 167 -5.37 -19.74 10.03
CA ALA A 167 -5.98 -20.97 10.53
C ALA A 167 -5.70 -21.10 12.04
N PRO A 168 -6.70 -21.46 12.88
CA PRO A 168 -6.42 -21.91 14.24
C PRO A 168 -5.67 -23.24 14.15
N VAL A 169 -4.37 -23.23 14.45
CA VAL A 169 -3.61 -24.44 14.76
C VAL A 169 -4.21 -25.07 16.02
N GLY A 170 -5.19 -25.94 15.86
CA GLY A 170 -5.91 -26.52 16.99
C GLY A 170 -6.89 -27.63 16.61
N ALA A 171 -6.45 -28.68 15.92
CA ALA A 171 -7.19 -29.96 15.86
C ALA A 171 -6.41 -31.19 15.34
N LEU A 172 -5.07 -31.15 15.17
CA LEU A 172 -4.30 -32.34 14.79
C LEU A 172 -3.20 -32.65 15.81
N SER A 173 -3.64 -32.86 17.05
CA SER A 173 -2.90 -33.69 18.00
C SER A 173 -3.90 -34.29 18.98
N ARG A 174 -4.51 -35.41 18.58
CA ARG A 174 -4.85 -36.47 19.53
C ARG A 174 -4.40 -37.79 18.92
N LYS A 175 -3.71 -38.49 19.80
CA LYS A 175 -2.91 -39.70 19.69
C LYS A 175 -3.76 -40.92 19.36
#